data_AF-A0A818QUR1-F1
#
_entry.id   AF-A0A818QUR1-F1
#
_cell.length_a   1.000
_cell.length_b   1.000
_cell.length_c   1.000
_cell.angle_alpha   90.00
_cell.angle_beta   90.00
_cell.angle_gamma   90.00
#
_symmetry.space_group_name_H-M   'P 1'
#
loop_
_entity.id
_entity.type
_entity.pdbx_description
1 polymer ?
#
loop_
_entity_poly.entity_id
_entity_poly.type
_entity_poly.pdbx_seq_one_letter_code
_entity_poly.pdbx_strand_id
1 'polypeptide(L)' 'MKLKPNVINEYKQRHDDIWPELVALLHEHVSSNTISSNDKLRENEIMQRWWKHMADLMETNIDQSPITHPLKLVFHMD' A
#
# COMPACT_ATOMS: atom_id res chain seq x y z
N MET A 1 -8.20 0.61 -3.88
CA MET A 1 -7.22 0.67 -4.99
C MET A 1 -7.86 0.06 -6.23
N LYS A 2 -7.31 0.33 -7.42
CA LYS A 2 -7.80 -0.22 -8.68
C LYS A 2 -6.63 -0.65 -9.57
N LEU A 3 -6.64 -1.91 -10.00
CA LEU A 3 -5.62 -2.46 -10.90
C LEU A 3 -5.96 -2.16 -12.35
N LYS A 4 -4.93 -2.05 -13.18
CA LYS A 4 -5.09 -1.99 -14.64
C LYS A 4 -5.57 -3.35 -15.18
N PRO A 5 -6.17 -3.40 -16.38
CA PRO A 5 -6.61 -4.67 -16.96
C PRO A 5 -5.45 -5.66 -17.15
N ASN A 6 -5.70 -6.95 -16.92
CA ASN A 6 -4.78 -8.08 -17.20
C ASN A 6 -3.45 -8.14 -16.41
N VAL A 7 -3.28 -7.35 -15.35
CA VAL A 7 -2.03 -7.34 -14.54
C VAL A 7 -2.11 -8.13 -13.23
N ILE A 8 -3.20 -8.88 -13.01
CA ILE A 8 -3.48 -9.53 -11.72
C ILE A 8 -2.38 -10.53 -11.32
N ASN A 9 -1.88 -11.32 -12.27
CA ASN A 9 -0.84 -12.31 -11.99
C ASN A 9 0.48 -11.64 -11.59
N GLU A 10 0.86 -10.56 -12.28
CA GLU A 10 2.06 -9.80 -11.95
C GLU A 10 1.93 -9.07 -10.62
N TYR A 11 0.76 -8.49 -10.34
CA TYR A 11 0.47 -7.91 -9.04
C TYR A 11 0.65 -8.94 -7.91
N LYS A 12 0.11 -10.15 -8.10
CA LYS A 12 0.27 -11.24 -7.14
C LYS A 12 1.74 -11.60 -6.96
N GLN A 13 2.47 -11.81 -8.05
CA GLN A 13 3.89 -12.18 -7.99
C GLN A 13 4.72 -11.12 -7.23
N ARG A 14 4.52 -9.83 -7.51
CA ARG A 14 5.23 -8.77 -6.78
C ARG A 14 4.90 -8.79 -5.28
N HIS A 15 3.66 -9.09 -4.90
CA HIS A 15 3.29 -9.24 -3.49
C HIS A 15 3.84 -10.51 -2.84
N ASP A 16 3.95 -11.61 -3.58
CA ASP A 16 4.61 -12.83 -3.11
C ASP A 16 6.11 -12.54 -2.87
N ASP A 17 6.73 -11.72 -3.73
CA ASP A 17 8.13 -11.28 -3.67
C ASP A 17 8.31 -9.93 -2.95
N ILE A 18 7.45 -9.61 -1.99
CA ILE A 18 7.49 -8.34 -1.25
C ILE A 18 8.81 -8.19 -0.47
N TRP A 19 9.38 -6.98 -0.49
CA TRP A 19 10.69 -6.74 0.12
C TRP A 19 10.66 -6.93 1.65
N PRO A 20 11.61 -7.69 2.25
CA PRO A 20 11.65 -7.93 3.69
C PRO A 20 11.67 -6.65 4.53
N GLU A 21 12.36 -5.61 4.08
CA GLU A 21 12.42 -4.31 4.75
C GLU A 21 11.07 -3.57 4.74
N LEU A 22 10.27 -3.75 3.69
CA LEU A 22 8.93 -3.19 3.61
C LEU A 22 7.99 -3.92 4.57
N VAL A 23 8.10 -5.25 4.65
CA VAL A 23 7.36 -6.05 5.63
C VAL A 23 7.68 -5.61 7.06
N ALA A 24 8.97 -5.42 7.38
CA ALA A 24 9.39 -4.93 8.69
C ALA A 24 8.80 -3.54 9.00
N LEU A 25 8.88 -2.60 8.05
CA LEU A 25 8.30 -1.26 8.17
C LEU A 25 6.79 -1.31 8.47
N LEU A 26 6.06 -2.14 7.72
CA LEU A 26 4.61 -2.29 7.89
C LEU A 26 4.25 -2.91 9.24
N HIS A 27 5.00 -3.92 9.72
CA HIS A 27 4.75 -4.50 11.05
C HIS A 27 4.91 -3.48 12.18
N GLU A 28 5.90 -2.59 12.07
CA GLU A 28 6.16 -1.54 13.05
C GLU A 28 5.01 -0.50 13.10
N HIS A 29 4.44 -0.14 11.95
CA HIS A 29 3.53 1.01 11.85
C HIS A 29 2.04 0.64 11.75
N VAL A 30 1.69 -0.50 11.14
CA VAL A 30 0.29 -0.91 10.90
C VAL A 30 -0.38 -1.43 12.17
N SER A 31 0.39 -1.90 13.15
CA SER A 31 -0.13 -2.34 14.46
C SER A 31 -0.70 -1.17 15.30
N SER A 32 -0.40 0.08 14.93
CA SER A 32 -0.87 1.28 15.63
C SER A 32 -1.99 1.95 14.84
N ASN A 33 -3.26 1.70 15.22
CA ASN A 33 -4.49 2.25 14.64
C ASN A 33 -4.66 3.79 14.74
N THR A 34 -3.60 4.55 14.96
CA THR A 34 -3.61 6.01 15.00
C THR A 34 -3.43 6.59 13.60
N ILE A 35 -4.25 7.58 13.23
CA ILE A 35 -4.23 8.27 11.92
C ILE A 35 -2.83 8.84 11.59
N SER A 36 -2.07 9.24 12.61
CA SER A 36 -0.70 9.75 12.47
C SER A 36 0.31 8.72 11.91
N SER A 37 0.02 7.42 12.01
CA SER A 37 0.90 6.36 11.52
C SER A 37 0.98 6.33 9.98
N ASN A 38 -0.08 6.72 9.28
CA ASN A 38 -0.13 6.68 7.81
C ASN A 38 0.67 7.80 7.14
N ASP A 39 0.74 8.98 7.75
CA ASP A 39 1.52 10.10 7.19
C ASP A 39 3.02 9.80 7.26
N LYS A 40 3.49 9.23 8.37
CA LYS A 40 4.89 8.77 8.50
C LYS A 40 5.24 7.66 7.51
N LEU A 41 4.32 6.75 7.23
CA LEU A 41 4.51 5.72 6.22
C LEU A 41 4.63 6.31 4.81
N ARG A 42 3.85 7.35 4.49
CA ARG A 42 3.91 8.04 3.18
C ARG A 42 5.25 8.73 2.94
N GLU A 43 5.86 9.26 3.98
CA GLU A 43 7.17 9.93 3.90
C GLU A 43 8.35 8.96 3.87
N ASN A 44 8.14 7.69 4.22
CA ASN A 44 9.20 6.70 4.25
C ASN A 44 9.70 6.32 2.85
N GLU A 45 11.02 6.32 2.68
CA GLU A 45 11.68 6.02 1.39
C GLU A 45 11.37 4.60 0.88
N ILE A 46 11.30 3.61 1.76
CA ILE A 46 11.02 2.21 1.39
C ILE A 46 9.58 2.12 0.85
N MET A 47 8.63 2.80 1.49
CA MET A 47 7.23 2.83 1.04
C MET A 47 7.09 3.51 -0.31
N GLN A 48 7.75 4.66 -0.51
CA GLN A 48 7.72 5.38 -1.78
C GLN A 48 8.37 4.56 -2.92
N ARG A 49 9.48 3.87 -2.62
CA ARG A 49 10.11 2.94 -3.58
C ARG A 49 9.17 1.81 -3.97
N TRP A 50 8.42 1.27 -3.01
CA TRP A 50 7.42 0.25 -3.29
C TRP A 50 6.28 0.79 -4.16
N TRP A 51 5.77 1.98 -3.87
CA TRP A 51 4.75 2.62 -4.72
C TRP A 51 5.24 2.84 -6.14
N LYS A 52 6.46 3.38 -6.30
CA LYS A 52 7.08 3.52 -7.61
C LYS A 52 7.23 2.18 -8.32
N HIS A 53 7.61 1.14 -7.59
CA HIS A 53 7.70 -0.20 -8.14
C HIS A 53 6.33 -0.68 -8.63
N MET A 54 5.23 -0.38 -7.93
CA MET A 54 3.88 -0.87 -8.24
C MET A 54 3.05 0.03 -9.18
N ALA A 55 3.49 1.26 -9.47
CA ALA A 55 2.72 2.29 -10.16
C ALA A 55 2.34 1.95 -11.62
N ASP A 56 3.08 1.05 -12.25
CA ASP A 56 2.77 0.53 -13.58
C ASP A 56 1.58 -0.43 -13.57
N LEU A 57 1.23 -1.07 -12.45
CA LEU A 57 0.13 -2.05 -12.37
C LEU A 57 -1.21 -1.48 -11.90
N MET A 58 -1.24 -0.26 -11.36
CA MET A 58 -2.44 0.30 -10.73
C MET A 58 -2.65 1.78 -11.03
N GLU A 59 -3.83 2.28 -10.68
CA GLU A 59 -4.11 3.72 -10.72
C GLU A 59 -3.42 4.42 -9.53
N THR A 60 -2.60 5.44 -9.85
CA THR A 60 -1.81 6.20 -8.88
C THR A 60 -2.06 7.69 -8.96
N ASN A 61 -1.79 8.39 -7.86
CA ASN A 61 -1.64 9.84 -7.81
C ASN A 61 -0.35 10.29 -8.53
N ILE A 62 -0.15 11.61 -8.64
CA ILE A 62 1.06 12.20 -9.23
C ILE A 62 2.33 11.80 -8.47
N ASP A 63 2.24 11.64 -7.15
CA ASP A 63 3.33 11.17 -6.27
C ASP A 63 3.54 9.64 -6.32
N GLN A 64 2.90 8.95 -7.27
CA GLN A 64 2.92 7.49 -7.46
C GLN A 64 2.26 6.69 -6.33
N SER A 65 1.70 7.34 -5.30
CA SER A 65 0.91 6.65 -4.29
C SER A 65 -0.37 6.07 -4.91
N PRO A 66 -0.84 4.89 -4.46
CA PRO A 66 -2.04 4.27 -5.01
C PRO A 66 -3.29 5.12 -4.71
N ILE A 67 -4.20 5.22 -5.68
CA ILE A 67 -5.50 5.86 -5.44
C ILE A 67 -6.31 4.99 -4.46
N THR A 68 -6.68 5.60 -3.33
CA THR A 68 -7.44 4.95 -2.26
C THR A 68 -8.75 5.70 -2.00
N HIS A 69 -9.80 4.94 -1.70
CA HIS A 69 -11.09 5.49 -1.30
C HIS A 69 -11.37 4.96 0.10
N PRO A 70 -11.46 5.82 1.13
CA PRO A 70 -11.73 5.35 2.49
C PRO A 70 -13.12 4.71 2.54
N LEU A 71 -13.20 3.51 3.09
CA LEU A 71 -14.47 2.84 3.33
C LEU A 71 -14.96 3.19 4.73
N LYS A 72 -16.24 3.56 4.82
CA LYS A 72 -16.88 3.79 6.11
C LYS A 72 -17.12 2.44 6.79
N LEU A 73 -16.55 2.25 7.98
CA LEU A 73 -16.90 1.10 8.81
C LEU A 73 -18.37 1.26 9.25
N VAL A 74 -19.23 0.35 8.80
CA VAL A 74 -20.67 0.39 9.09
C VAL A 74 -21.10 -0.68 10.09
N PHE A 75 -20.26 -1.67 10.36
CA PHE A 75 -20.55 -2.79 11.25
C PHE A 75 -19.27 -3.48 11.70
N HIS A 76 -19.24 -3.96 12.95
CA HIS A 76 -18.19 -4.78 13.57
C HIS A 76 -18.83 -5.71 14.61
N MET A 77 -18.32 -6.93 14.79
CA MET A 77 -18.74 -7.86 15.84
C MET A 77 -17.49 -8.53 16.42
N ASP A 78 -17.37 -8.53 17.75
CA ASP A 78 -16.20 -9.02 18.50
C ASP A 78 -16.18 -10.55 18.67
#